data_AF-A0A0D3A8U8-F1
#
_entry.id   AF-A0A0D3A8U8-F1
#
_cell.length_a   1.000
_cell.length_b   1.000
_cell.length_c   1.000
_cell.angle_alpha   90.00
_cell.angle_beta   90.00
_cell.angle_gamma   90.00
#
_symmetry.space_group_name_H-M   'P 1'
#
loop_
_entity.id
_entity.type
_entity.pdbx_description
1 polymer ?
#
loop_
_entity_poly.entity_id
_entity_poly.type
_entity_poly.pdbx_seq_one_letter_code
_entity_poly.pdbx_strand_id
1 'polypeptide(L)'
;MKRSLNRCPGVRHSTFESLRLGRSSHSIASGFLRFWDSLNFKKDMEFVGIMVLFLDEKVNSVIHGFTPVGRANHYMPSLKAYSIVKVDRFEVARCSSMYKITDHPFFIGFISLTIIDEVIMGASEINLQSRLDCSTISK
;
A
#
# COMPACT_ATOMS: atom_id res chain seq x y z
N MET A 1 23.79 -21.41 16.24
CA MET A 1 22.40 -21.91 16.36
C MET A 1 21.44 -20.80 15.94
N LYS A 2 21.04 -20.74 14.66
CA LYS A 2 20.09 -19.73 14.17
C LYS A 2 18.69 -20.11 14.67
N ARG A 3 18.15 -19.38 15.65
CA ARG A 3 16.74 -19.49 16.03
C ARG A 3 15.90 -18.99 14.85
N SER A 4 15.32 -19.93 14.10
CA SER A 4 14.15 -19.66 13.27
C SER A 4 13.02 -19.28 14.22
N LEU A 5 12.72 -17.99 14.32
CA LEU A 5 11.56 -17.50 15.06
C LEU A 5 10.33 -17.73 14.20
N ASN A 6 9.58 -18.76 14.59
CA ASN A 6 8.14 -18.98 14.44
C ASN A 6 7.44 -18.16 13.34
N ARG A 7 7.19 -18.81 12.20
CA ARG A 7 6.14 -18.37 11.26
C ARG A 7 4.79 -18.45 11.97
N CYS A 8 4.03 -17.36 12.03
CA CYS A 8 2.61 -17.41 12.33
C CYS A 8 1.89 -18.07 11.13
N PRO A 9 1.41 -19.32 11.22
CA PRO A 9 0.68 -19.95 10.13
C PRO A 9 -0.77 -19.48 10.23
N GLY A 10 -1.19 -18.50 9.42
CA GLY A 10 -2.59 -18.08 9.46
C GLY A 10 -3.10 -17.07 8.44
N VAL A 11 -2.27 -16.16 7.93
CA VAL A 11 -2.76 -15.14 6.97
C VAL A 11 -2.09 -15.36 5.63
N ARG A 12 -2.82 -15.99 4.70
CA ARG A 12 -2.42 -16.07 3.29
C ARG A 12 -2.51 -14.66 2.70
N HIS A 13 -1.38 -13.97 2.63
CA HIS A 13 -1.29 -12.68 1.97
C HIS A 13 -0.59 -12.81 0.61
N SER A 14 -1.03 -11.98 -0.33
CA SER A 14 -0.47 -11.87 -1.67
C SER A 14 0.68 -10.88 -1.70
N THR A 15 1.67 -11.13 -2.55
CA THR A 15 2.68 -10.13 -2.95
C THR A 15 2.13 -9.27 -4.09
N PHE A 16 2.75 -8.11 -4.35
CA PHE A 16 2.34 -7.20 -5.42
C PHE A 16 2.44 -7.85 -6.80
N GLU A 17 3.46 -8.67 -7.05
CA GLU A 17 3.62 -9.43 -8.29
C GLU A 17 2.44 -10.36 -8.59
N SER A 18 1.75 -10.84 -7.56
CA SER A 18 0.60 -11.74 -7.72
C SER A 18 -0.73 -11.01 -7.96
N LEU A 19 -0.76 -9.68 -7.87
CA LEU A 19 -1.97 -8.89 -8.03
C LEU A 19 -2.50 -8.98 -9.47
N ARG A 20 -3.82 -9.11 -9.57
CA ARG A 20 -4.56 -9.18 -10.84
C ARG A 20 -5.70 -8.18 -10.81
N LEU A 21 -6.08 -7.71 -11.99
CA LEU A 21 -7.10 -6.68 -12.16
C LEU A 21 -8.46 -7.08 -11.59
N GLY A 22 -9.18 -6.09 -11.09
CA GLY A 22 -10.51 -6.22 -10.51
C GLY A 22 -10.49 -6.18 -8.99
N ARG A 23 -11.61 -6.59 -8.39
CA ARG A 23 -11.74 -6.64 -6.93
C ARG A 23 -10.92 -7.80 -6.37
N SER A 24 -9.98 -7.50 -5.49
CA SER A 24 -9.15 -8.50 -4.84
C SER A 24 -9.95 -9.22 -3.76
N SER A 25 -9.99 -10.57 -3.83
CA SER A 25 -10.35 -11.43 -2.71
C SER A 25 -9.16 -11.72 -1.77
N HIS A 26 -7.97 -11.21 -2.11
CA HIS A 26 -6.73 -11.45 -1.40
C HIS A 26 -6.41 -10.30 -0.45
N SER A 27 -5.82 -10.64 0.69
CA SER A 27 -5.19 -9.70 1.59
C SER A 27 -3.76 -9.42 1.16
N ILE A 28 -3.25 -8.22 1.41
CA ILE A 28 -1.80 -7.95 1.36
C ILE A 28 -1.30 -7.58 2.75
N ALA A 29 -0.08 -7.97 3.08
CA ALA A 29 0.69 -7.38 4.17
C ALA A 29 1.63 -6.35 3.54
N SER A 30 1.55 -5.10 4.00
CA SER A 30 2.30 -4.02 3.37
C SER A 30 2.80 -3.00 4.37
N GLY A 31 4.03 -2.54 4.14
CA GLY A 31 4.59 -1.37 4.76
C GLY A 31 4.00 -0.14 4.10
N PHE A 32 3.30 0.68 4.88
CA PHE A 32 2.83 1.98 4.45
C PHE A 32 3.99 2.97 4.54
N LEU A 33 4.53 3.41 3.40
CA LEU A 33 5.77 4.20 3.36
C LEU A 33 5.49 5.69 3.54
N ARG A 34 4.58 6.24 2.73
CA ARG A 34 4.17 7.66 2.76
C ARG A 34 2.82 7.83 2.08
N PHE A 35 2.21 8.98 2.32
CA PHE A 35 0.98 9.41 1.68
C PHE A 35 0.96 10.93 1.54
N TRP A 36 0.20 11.41 0.57
CA TRP A 36 0.05 12.82 0.28
C TRP A 36 -1.27 13.09 -0.41
N ASP A 37 -1.72 14.34 -0.34
CA ASP A 37 -2.91 14.79 -1.04
C ASP A 37 -2.68 14.77 -2.55
N SER A 38 -3.61 14.16 -3.27
CA SER A 38 -3.67 14.17 -4.72
C SER A 38 -4.58 15.31 -5.15
N LEU A 39 -4.07 16.17 -6.02
CA LEU A 39 -4.72 17.40 -6.47
C LEU A 39 -4.88 17.38 -7.98
N ASN A 40 -6.02 17.87 -8.47
CA ASN A 40 -6.27 18.07 -9.89
C ASN A 40 -5.78 19.47 -10.32
N PHE A 41 -4.55 19.54 -10.83
CA PHE A 41 -3.95 20.79 -11.32
C PHE A 41 -4.77 21.51 -12.40
N LYS A 42 -5.57 20.78 -13.19
CA LYS A 42 -6.39 21.38 -14.26
C LYS A 42 -7.68 22.01 -13.73
N LYS A 43 -8.05 21.71 -12.49
CA LYS A 43 -9.29 22.18 -11.86
C LYS A 43 -8.95 22.83 -10.54
N ASP A 44 -8.20 23.92 -10.61
CA ASP A 44 -7.88 24.79 -9.47
C ASP A 44 -7.32 24.07 -8.23
N MET A 45 -6.45 23.07 -8.44
CA MET A 45 -5.87 22.25 -7.38
C MET A 45 -6.94 21.51 -6.54
N GLU A 46 -8.08 21.16 -7.13
CA GLU A 46 -9.15 20.43 -6.44
C GLU A 46 -8.61 19.13 -5.83
N PHE A 47 -8.89 18.93 -4.55
CA PHE A 47 -8.53 17.70 -3.85
C PHE A 47 -9.32 16.51 -4.41
N VAL A 48 -8.62 15.56 -5.03
CA VAL A 48 -9.23 14.38 -5.65
C VAL A 48 -9.12 13.13 -4.79
N GLY A 49 -8.23 13.13 -3.79
CA GLY A 49 -8.04 11.99 -2.91
C GLY A 49 -6.66 11.94 -2.28
N ILE A 50 -6.35 10.83 -1.61
CA ILE A 50 -5.06 10.59 -0.97
C ILE A 50 -4.31 9.55 -1.79
N MET A 51 -3.07 9.86 -2.16
CA MET A 51 -2.13 8.89 -2.71
C MET A 51 -1.34 8.24 -1.60
N VAL A 52 -1.16 6.93 -1.69
CA VAL A 52 -0.47 6.09 -0.72
C VAL A 52 0.63 5.30 -1.42
N LEU A 53 1.78 5.16 -0.79
CA LEU A 53 2.88 4.33 -1.26
C LEU A 53 3.06 3.11 -0.35
N PHE A 54 3.01 1.92 -0.95
CA PHE A 54 3.05 0.63 -0.30
C PHE A 54 4.32 -0.13 -0.69
N LEU A 55 4.90 -0.85 0.27
CA LEU A 55 6.01 -1.78 0.08
C LEU A 55 5.55 -3.18 0.54
N ASP A 56 5.91 -4.25 -0.16
CA ASP A 56 5.69 -5.62 0.32
C ASP A 56 7.02 -6.27 0.78
N GLU A 57 6.99 -7.57 1.03
CA GLU A 57 8.17 -8.34 1.47
C GLU A 57 9.28 -8.44 0.41
N LYS A 58 9.00 -8.14 -0.87
CA LYS A 58 10.00 -8.22 -1.93
C LYS A 58 10.87 -6.96 -1.96
N VAL A 59 12.16 -7.15 -2.24
CA VAL A 59 13.13 -6.05 -2.30
C VAL A 59 12.72 -5.06 -3.38
N ASN A 60 12.62 -3.78 -3.02
CA ASN A 60 12.25 -2.67 -3.91
C ASN A 60 10.90 -2.84 -4.65
N SER A 61 10.01 -3.68 -4.12
CA SER A 61 8.69 -3.92 -4.71
C SER A 61 7.70 -2.91 -4.14
N VAL A 62 7.47 -1.84 -4.90
CA VAL A 62 6.66 -0.69 -4.50
C VAL A 62 5.45 -0.57 -5.40
N ILE A 63 4.28 -0.42 -4.80
CA ILE A 63 3.02 -0.13 -5.49
C ILE A 63 2.39 1.12 -4.88
N HIS A 64 1.75 1.95 -5.69
CA HIS A 64 0.93 3.02 -5.15
C HIS A 64 -0.52 2.58 -5.00
N GLY A 65 -1.25 3.21 -4.09
CA GLY A 65 -2.68 3.08 -4.00
C GLY A 65 -3.37 4.42 -3.79
N PHE A 66 -4.67 4.45 -4.03
CA PHE A 66 -5.45 5.67 -4.12
C PHE A 66 -6.73 5.56 -3.30
N THR A 67 -6.95 6.57 -2.46
CA THR A 67 -8.20 6.77 -1.74
C THR A 67 -8.94 7.96 -2.36
N PRO A 68 -10.10 7.78 -3.00
CA PRO A 68 -10.83 8.91 -3.59
C PRO A 68 -11.34 9.87 -2.51
N VAL A 69 -11.50 11.16 -2.85
CA VAL A 69 -11.94 12.24 -1.95
C VAL A 69 -13.16 11.86 -1.10
N GLY A 70 -14.18 11.23 -1.70
CA GLY A 70 -15.39 10.80 -0.98
C GLY A 70 -15.16 9.74 0.10
N ARG A 71 -13.95 9.18 0.20
CA ARG A 71 -13.53 8.19 1.21
C ARG A 71 -12.32 8.64 2.03
N ALA A 72 -11.70 9.77 1.68
CA ALA A 72 -10.45 10.23 2.31
C ALA A 72 -10.59 10.31 3.84
N ASN A 73 -11.61 11.01 4.33
CA ASN A 73 -11.84 11.20 5.77
C ASN A 73 -12.08 9.88 6.53
N HIS A 74 -12.62 8.86 5.86
CA HIS A 74 -12.86 7.56 6.48
C HIS A 74 -11.55 6.80 6.73
N TYR A 75 -10.65 6.81 5.75
CA TYR A 75 -9.40 6.06 5.83
C TYR A 75 -8.25 6.84 6.46
N MET A 76 -8.28 8.17 6.44
CA MET A 76 -7.21 9.02 6.95
C MET A 76 -6.71 8.62 8.36
N PRO A 77 -7.58 8.29 9.34
CA PRO A 77 -7.11 7.86 10.67
C PRO A 77 -6.29 6.57 10.67
N SER A 78 -6.46 5.70 9.67
CA SER A 78 -5.73 4.43 9.51
C SER A 78 -4.42 4.60 8.72
N LEU A 79 -4.21 5.74 8.07
CA LEU A 79 -3.02 6.02 7.25
C LEU A 79 -1.88 6.56 8.12
N LYS A 80 -1.11 5.65 8.70
CA LYS A 80 0.07 5.99 9.51
C LYS A 80 1.35 5.71 8.74
N ALA A 81 2.11 6.76 8.42
CA ALA A 81 3.43 6.62 7.82
C ALA A 81 4.27 5.62 8.61
N TYR A 82 5.01 4.76 7.90
CA TYR A 82 5.94 3.81 8.48
C TYR A 82 5.28 2.68 9.32
N SER A 83 3.98 2.43 9.17
CA SER A 83 3.30 1.27 9.77
C SER A 83 3.38 0.04 8.86
N ILE A 84 3.19 -1.15 9.43
CA ILE A 84 2.92 -2.37 8.66
C ILE A 84 1.44 -2.68 8.86
N VAL A 85 0.71 -2.75 7.76
CA VAL A 85 -0.73 -2.95 7.74
C VAL A 85 -1.09 -4.15 6.88
N LYS A 86 -2.17 -4.81 7.26
CA LYS A 86 -2.89 -5.71 6.38
C LYS A 86 -3.96 -4.90 5.66
N VAL A 87 -4.01 -5.01 4.34
CA VAL A 87 -5.08 -4.40 3.53
C VAL A 87 -5.92 -5.49 2.91
N ASP A 88 -7.21 -5.45 3.18
CA ASP A 88 -8.22 -6.39 2.69
C ASP A 88 -9.22 -5.70 1.77
N ARG A 89 -9.85 -6.46 0.86
CA ARG A 89 -10.99 -6.02 0.03
C ARG A 89 -10.74 -4.71 -0.70
N PHE A 90 -9.67 -4.66 -1.47
CA PHE A 90 -9.31 -3.52 -2.31
C PHE A 90 -9.54 -3.84 -3.79
N GLU A 91 -9.53 -2.81 -4.63
CA GLU A 91 -9.54 -2.93 -6.08
C GLU A 91 -8.12 -2.85 -6.64
N VAL A 92 -7.82 -3.64 -7.67
CA VAL A 92 -6.58 -3.54 -8.46
C VAL A 92 -6.95 -2.99 -9.83
N ALA A 93 -6.38 -1.84 -10.18
CA ALA A 93 -6.62 -1.17 -11.44
C ALA A 93 -5.31 -0.87 -12.18
N ARG A 94 -5.39 -0.68 -13.50
CA ARG A 94 -4.22 -0.33 -14.31
C ARG A 94 -3.84 1.13 -14.12
N CYS A 95 -2.54 1.38 -13.97
CA CYS A 95 -2.01 2.73 -14.00
C CYS A 95 -2.17 3.33 -15.40
N SER A 96 -2.52 4.62 -15.50
CA SER A 96 -2.38 5.34 -16.77
C SER A 96 -0.92 5.68 -17.02
N SER A 97 -0.45 5.57 -18.27
CA SER A 97 0.96 5.83 -18.62
C SER A 97 1.41 7.27 -18.40
N MET A 98 0.46 8.21 -18.28
CA MET A 98 0.72 9.66 -18.19
C MET A 98 1.24 10.09 -16.81
N TYR A 99 0.96 9.31 -15.75
CA TYR A 99 1.31 9.64 -14.37
C TYR A 99 1.82 8.38 -13.66
N LYS A 100 3.10 8.06 -13.86
CA LYS A 100 3.75 6.91 -13.22
C LYS A 100 4.38 7.33 -11.90
N ILE A 101 3.79 6.89 -10.79
CA ILE A 101 4.34 7.08 -9.43
C ILE A 101 5.31 5.96 -9.09
N THR A 102 5.02 4.75 -9.57
CA THR A 102 5.81 3.53 -9.39
C THR A 102 5.92 2.80 -10.72
N ASP A 103 6.94 1.97 -10.89
CA ASP A 103 7.09 1.14 -12.09
C ASP A 103 6.07 -0.01 -12.16
N HIS A 104 5.41 -0.32 -11.04
CA HIS A 104 4.37 -1.34 -11.00
C HIS A 104 3.18 -0.99 -11.93
N PRO A 105 2.72 -1.92 -12.80
CA PRO A 105 1.69 -1.66 -13.81
C PRO A 105 0.28 -1.45 -13.25
N PHE A 106 0.09 -1.79 -11.97
CA PHE A 106 -1.18 -1.68 -11.27
C PHE A 106 -1.08 -0.76 -10.05
N PHE A 107 -2.23 -0.27 -9.59
CA PHE A 107 -2.39 0.42 -8.31
C PHE A 107 -3.53 -0.20 -7.49
N ILE A 108 -3.49 0.07 -6.19
CA ILE A 108 -4.49 -0.39 -5.22
C ILE A 108 -5.54 0.72 -5.00
N GLY A 109 -6.79 0.49 -5.40
CA GLY A 109 -7.91 1.41 -5.16
C GLY A 109 -8.65 1.07 -3.87
N PHE A 110 -8.82 2.04 -2.98
CA PHE A 110 -9.64 1.87 -1.78
C PHE A 110 -11.12 1.98 -2.13
N ILE A 111 -11.84 0.89 -1.89
CA ILE A 111 -13.30 0.81 -2.03
C ILE A 111 -13.98 1.02 -0.68
N SER A 112 -15.30 1.18 -0.64
CA SER A 112 -16.02 1.38 0.63
C SER A 112 -15.92 0.20 1.60
N LEU A 113 -15.48 -0.97 1.10
CA LEU A 113 -15.31 -2.20 1.86
C LEU A 113 -13.84 -2.51 2.20
N THR A 114 -12.90 -1.64 1.84
CA THR A 114 -11.49 -1.84 2.13
C THR A 114 -11.28 -1.79 3.65
N ILE A 115 -10.50 -2.74 4.17
CA ILE A 115 -10.19 -2.82 5.60
C ILE A 115 -8.68 -2.69 5.74
N ILE A 116 -8.26 -1.89 6.73
CA ILE A 116 -6.86 -1.65 7.05
C ILE A 116 -6.67 -1.99 8.52
N ASP A 117 -5.99 -3.10 8.77
CA ASP A 117 -5.69 -3.56 10.12
C ASP A 117 -4.18 -3.41 10.37
N GLU A 118 -3.80 -2.81 11.50
CA GLU A 118 -2.39 -2.79 11.91
C GLU A 118 -1.93 -4.23 12.22
N VAL A 119 -0.80 -4.65 11.63
CA VAL A 119 -0.26 -5.98 11.90
C VAL A 119 0.47 -5.92 13.24
N ILE A 120 -0.06 -6.62 14.26
CA ILE A 120 0.58 -6.71 15.57
C ILE A 120 1.97 -7.35 15.41
N MET A 121 2.98 -6.60 15.87
CA MET A 121 4.41 -6.93 15.87
C MET A 121 4.68 -8.42 16.12
N GLY A 122 5.13 -9.10 15.07
CA GLY A 122 5.47 -10.52 15.07
C GLY A 122 5.74 -11.05 13.66
N ALA A 123 5.14 -10.43 12.65
CA ALA A 123 5.33 -10.73 11.23
C ALA A 123 6.20 -9.67 10.52
N SER A 124 7.41 -9.41 11.03
CA SER A 124 8.36 -8.49 10.38
C SER A 124 9.00 -9.14 9.14
N GLU A 125 8.20 -9.46 8.13
CA GLU A 125 8.66 -9.98 6.83
C GLU A 125 9.05 -8.84 5.87
N ILE A 126 8.58 -7.61 6.12
CA ILE A 126 8.96 -6.43 5.34
C ILE A 126 10.20 -5.80 6.00
N ASN A 127 11.36 -6.06 5.41
CA ASN A 127 12.67 -5.69 5.93
C ASN A 127 12.75 -4.19 6.31
N LEU A 128 13.17 -3.89 7.55
CA LEU A 128 13.34 -2.50 8.02
C LEU A 128 14.35 -1.72 7.14
N GLN A 129 15.34 -2.40 6.58
CA GLN A 129 16.33 -1.83 5.67
C GLN A 129 15.71 -1.39 4.35
N SER A 130 14.83 -2.20 3.73
CA SER A 130 14.19 -1.81 2.47
C SER A 130 13.30 -0.58 2.64
N ARG A 131 12.73 -0.38 3.84
CA ARG A 131 11.99 0.83 4.19
C ARG A 131 12.88 2.07 4.29
N LEU A 132 14.07 1.94 4.87
CA LEU A 132 15.04 3.04 4.96
C LEU A 132 15.59 3.41 3.58
N ASP A 133 15.92 2.43 2.76
CA ASP A 133 16.46 2.66 1.42
C ASP A 133 15.41 3.36 0.53
N CYS A 134 14.15 2.91 0.53
CA CYS A 134 13.08 3.56 -0.21
C CYS A 134 12.73 4.96 0.32
N SER A 135 12.89 5.21 1.62
CA SER A 135 12.68 6.55 2.20
C SER A 135 13.72 7.57 1.72
N THR A 136 14.92 7.10 1.37
CA THR A 136 16.03 7.95 0.91
C THR A 136 15.88 8.35 -0.57
N ILE A 137 15.21 7.51 -1.38
CA ILE A 137 14.90 7.77 -2.80
C ILE A 137 13.81 8.85 -2.97
N SER A 138 13.07 9.13 -1.90
CA SER A 138 11.90 10.03 -1.90
C SER A 138 12.21 11.49 -1.50
N LYS A 139 13.49 11.88 -1.37
CA LYS A 139 13.87 13.27 -1.08
C LYS A 139 13.99 14.12 -2.34
#